data_AF-A0A250J879-F1
#
_entry.id   AF-A0A250J879-F1
#
_cell.length_a   1.000
_cell.length_b   1.000
_cell.length_c   1.000
_cell.angle_alpha   90.00
_cell.angle_beta   90.00
_cell.angle_gamma   90.00
#
_symmetry.space_group_name_H-M   'P 1'
#
loop_
_entity.id
_entity.type
_entity.pdbx_description
1 polymer ?
#
loop_
_entity_poly.entity_id
_entity_poly.type
_entity_poly.pdbx_seq_one_letter_code
_entity_poly.pdbx_strand_id
1 'polypeptide(L)'
;MNRSFPLLVLLMALPAKAGDASHGKKVFTSACSNCHVAQPARNDSPGAKATDNLATWLASHKSSELRQWVKDPWAVNPKTLCDPRQLQPKDVDDLLSFLRGAQSPAPSAPAP
;
A
#
# COMPACT_ATOMS: atom_id res chain seq x y z
N MET A 1 -29.34 37.80 19.32
CA MET A 1 -27.93 37.34 19.47
C MET A 1 -27.88 35.90 18.96
N ASN A 2 -27.66 35.70 17.66
CA ASN A 2 -27.71 34.37 17.02
C ASN A 2 -26.42 33.60 17.29
N ARG A 3 -26.51 32.47 18.01
CA ARG A 3 -25.43 31.48 18.14
C ARG A 3 -25.67 30.34 17.14
N SER A 4 -25.27 30.53 15.89
CA SER A 4 -25.38 29.54 14.81
C SER A 4 -24.01 28.94 14.43
N PHE A 5 -23.19 28.61 15.43
CA PHE A 5 -21.81 28.14 15.23
C PHE A 5 -21.48 26.67 15.61
N PRO A 6 -22.41 25.67 15.72
CA PRO A 6 -21.96 24.31 16.01
C PRO A 6 -21.86 23.39 14.77
N LEU A 7 -22.42 23.74 13.61
CA LEU A 7 -22.50 22.77 12.50
C LEU A 7 -21.21 22.66 11.66
N LEU A 8 -20.40 23.73 11.58
CA LEU A 8 -19.21 23.74 10.72
C LEU A 8 -18.05 22.87 11.28
N VAL A 9 -18.04 22.61 12.58
CA VAL A 9 -16.98 21.84 13.25
C VAL A 9 -17.19 20.32 13.08
N LEU A 10 -18.42 19.86 12.85
CA LEU A 10 -18.74 18.43 12.77
C LEU A 10 -18.35 17.78 11.42
N LEU A 11 -18.17 18.58 10.35
CA LEU A 11 -17.74 18.08 9.03
C LEU A 11 -16.22 17.81 8.92
N MET A 12 -15.41 18.22 9.91
CA MET A 12 -13.95 18.04 9.91
C MET A 12 -13.49 16.69 10.49
N ALA A 13 -14.43 15.85 10.93
CA ALA A 13 -14.14 14.56 11.58
C ALA A 13 -14.59 13.34 10.75
N LEU A 14 -14.80 13.49 9.43
CA LEU A 14 -15.01 12.30 8.60
C LEU A 14 -13.69 11.51 8.56
N PRO A 15 -13.69 10.23 9.00
CA PRO A 15 -12.50 9.39 8.85
C PRO A 15 -12.17 9.33 7.36
N ALA A 16 -10.91 9.61 7.00
CA ALA A 16 -10.42 9.35 5.66
C ALA A 16 -10.79 7.89 5.32
N LYS A 17 -11.54 7.67 4.24
CA LYS A 17 -11.88 6.30 3.82
C LYS A 17 -10.59 5.51 3.72
N ALA A 18 -10.46 4.48 4.54
CA ALA A 18 -9.41 3.48 4.35
C ALA A 18 -9.56 2.87 2.95
N GLY A 19 -8.44 2.63 2.28
CA GLY A 19 -8.43 2.00 0.95
C GLY A 19 -9.05 0.60 0.96
N ASP A 20 -9.58 0.18 -0.17
CA ASP A 20 -10.11 -1.17 -0.39
C ASP A 20 -8.97 -2.15 -0.64
N ALA A 21 -8.64 -2.99 0.36
CA ALA A 21 -7.58 -3.98 0.25
C ALA A 21 -7.84 -5.05 -0.83
N SER A 22 -9.09 -5.37 -1.14
CA SER A 22 -9.42 -6.34 -2.19
C SER A 22 -9.13 -5.77 -3.57
N HIS A 23 -9.45 -4.49 -3.78
CA HIS A 23 -9.05 -3.76 -4.97
C HIS A 23 -7.53 -3.59 -5.03
N GLY A 24 -6.90 -3.25 -3.91
CA GLY A 24 -5.44 -3.12 -3.79
C GLY A 24 -4.68 -4.39 -4.18
N LYS A 25 -5.21 -5.58 -3.85
CA LYS A 25 -4.64 -6.85 -4.32
C LYS A 25 -4.64 -6.96 -5.85
N LYS A 26 -5.71 -6.52 -6.52
CA LYS A 26 -5.79 -6.52 -7.99
C LYS A 26 -4.78 -5.56 -8.60
N VAL A 27 -4.64 -4.36 -8.02
CA VAL A 27 -3.63 -3.37 -8.42
C VAL A 27 -2.22 -3.94 -8.24
N PHE A 28 -1.94 -4.61 -7.12
CA PHE A 28 -0.65 -5.26 -6.89
C PHE A 28 -0.34 -6.32 -7.95
N THR A 29 -1.30 -7.21 -8.23
CA THR A 29 -1.14 -8.25 -9.25
C THR A 29 -0.94 -7.69 -10.66
N SER A 30 -1.58 -6.57 -11.00
CA SER A 30 -1.44 -6.01 -12.35
C SER A 30 -0.15 -5.22 -12.52
N ALA A 31 0.25 -4.44 -11.52
CA ALA A 31 1.33 -3.46 -11.62
C ALA A 31 2.66 -3.94 -11.01
N CYS A 32 2.60 -4.65 -9.88
CA CYS A 32 3.75 -4.89 -9.01
C CYS A 32 4.27 -6.34 -9.05
N SER A 33 3.40 -7.32 -9.29
CA SER A 33 3.75 -8.74 -9.09
C SER A 33 4.69 -9.33 -10.14
N ASN A 34 5.02 -8.58 -11.19
CA ASN A 34 6.07 -8.97 -12.13
C ASN A 34 7.47 -8.88 -11.50
N CYS A 35 7.63 -8.03 -10.48
CA CYS A 35 8.91 -7.77 -9.81
C CYS A 35 8.88 -8.01 -8.30
N HIS A 36 7.70 -7.96 -7.66
CA HIS A 36 7.57 -8.03 -6.20
C HIS A 36 6.65 -9.16 -5.74
N VAL A 37 6.88 -9.60 -4.51
CA VAL A 37 5.98 -10.45 -3.73
C VAL A 37 5.50 -9.68 -2.48
N ALA A 38 4.19 -9.67 -2.25
CA ALA A 38 3.56 -8.86 -1.20
C ALA A 38 3.67 -9.43 0.23
N GLN A 39 3.97 -10.72 0.36
CA GLN A 39 4.22 -11.43 1.62
C GLN A 39 5.58 -12.12 1.51
N PRO A 40 6.20 -12.59 2.62
CA PRO A 40 7.42 -13.33 2.51
C PRO A 40 7.13 -14.56 1.67
N ALA A 41 7.51 -14.50 0.39
CA ALA A 41 7.86 -15.70 -0.34
C ALA A 41 8.73 -16.45 0.65
N ARG A 42 8.33 -17.67 1.01
CA ARG A 42 9.34 -18.58 1.50
C ARG A 42 10.49 -18.49 0.49
N ASN A 43 11.71 -18.37 1.00
CA ASN A 43 12.92 -18.02 0.25
C ASN A 43 13.34 -19.10 -0.78
N ASP A 44 12.41 -19.70 -1.52
CA ASP A 44 12.58 -20.92 -2.30
C ASP A 44 12.07 -20.81 -3.75
N SER A 45 11.78 -19.61 -4.25
CA SER A 45 11.73 -19.40 -5.71
C SER A 45 13.16 -19.19 -6.25
N PRO A 46 13.72 -20.12 -7.05
CA PRO A 46 15.04 -19.95 -7.63
C PRO A 46 15.07 -18.68 -8.50
N GLY A 47 15.83 -17.67 -8.07
CA GLY A 47 15.99 -16.40 -8.81
C GLY A 47 15.33 -15.17 -8.17
N ALA A 48 14.55 -15.30 -7.10
CA ALA A 48 14.03 -14.14 -6.36
C ALA A 48 15.19 -13.38 -5.67
N LYS A 49 15.36 -12.10 -5.99
CA LYS A 49 16.32 -11.23 -5.30
C LYS A 49 15.71 -10.79 -3.96
N ALA A 50 16.55 -10.55 -2.95
CA ALA A 50 16.11 -10.05 -1.65
C ALA A 50 15.37 -8.69 -1.72
N THR A 51 15.49 -7.97 -2.83
CA THR A 51 14.73 -6.76 -3.17
C THR A 51 13.25 -7.01 -3.51
N ASP A 52 12.84 -8.27 -3.65
CA ASP A 52 11.53 -8.65 -4.18
C ASP A 52 10.51 -8.86 -3.06
N ASN A 53 10.96 -9.04 -1.81
CA ASN A 53 10.11 -9.13 -0.63
C ASN A 53 9.89 -7.75 -0.01
N LEU A 54 8.66 -7.23 -0.16
CA LEU A 54 8.31 -5.90 0.34
C LEU A 54 8.20 -5.82 1.87
N ALA A 55 8.21 -6.94 2.61
CA ALA A 55 7.92 -6.96 4.04
C ALA A 55 8.84 -6.05 4.87
N THR A 56 10.17 -6.14 4.67
CA THR A 56 11.13 -5.29 5.39
C THR A 56 10.96 -3.82 5.03
N TRP A 57 10.73 -3.52 3.75
CA TRP A 57 10.55 -2.15 3.28
C TRP A 57 9.30 -1.50 3.88
N LEU A 58 8.20 -2.25 3.88
CA LEU A 58 6.92 -1.81 4.43
C LEU A 58 6.97 -1.59 5.95
N ALA A 59 7.74 -2.43 6.67
CA ALA A 59 7.92 -2.30 8.11
C ALA A 59 8.78 -1.09 8.51
N SER A 60 9.73 -0.68 7.66
CA SER A 60 10.67 0.41 7.94
C SER A 60 10.21 1.79 7.46
N HIS A 61 9.08 1.91 6.76
CA HIS A 61 8.60 3.18 6.18
C HIS A 61 7.18 3.56 6.59
N LYS A 62 6.96 4.86 6.77
CA LYS A 62 5.65 5.46 7.05
C LYS A 62 4.75 5.40 5.81
N SER A 63 3.43 5.44 6.02
CA SER A 63 2.44 5.47 4.92
C SER A 63 2.70 6.58 3.90
N SER A 64 3.13 7.75 4.36
CA SER A 64 3.42 8.90 3.50
C SER A 64 4.64 8.65 2.61
N GLU A 65 5.68 7.99 3.12
CA GLU A 65 6.89 7.66 2.37
C GLU A 65 6.61 6.58 1.32
N LEU A 66 5.85 5.55 1.71
CA LEU A 66 5.39 4.52 0.77
C LEU A 66 4.51 5.10 -0.33
N ARG A 67 3.62 6.04 0.01
CA ARG A 67 2.79 6.75 -0.96
C ARG A 67 3.62 7.60 -1.93
N GLN A 68 4.61 8.32 -1.41
CA GLN A 68 5.50 9.13 -2.25
C GLN A 68 6.28 8.24 -3.23
N TRP A 69 6.79 7.10 -2.76
CA TRP A 69 7.47 6.13 -3.60
C TRP A 69 6.58 5.61 -4.73
N VAL A 70 5.36 5.16 -4.42
CA VAL A 70 4.42 4.63 -5.44
C VAL A 70 3.98 5.73 -6.42
N LYS A 71 3.92 6.99 -5.98
CA LYS A 71 3.53 8.11 -6.84
C LYS A 71 4.63 8.49 -7.82
N ASP A 72 5.86 8.64 -7.33
CA ASP A 72 7.00 9.09 -8.11
C ASP A 72 8.31 8.54 -7.53
N PRO A 73 8.69 7.32 -7.91
CA PRO A 73 9.88 6.68 -7.36
C PRO A 73 11.16 7.33 -7.90
N TRP A 74 11.13 7.98 -9.08
CA TRP A 74 12.29 8.68 -9.63
C TRP A 74 12.60 9.99 -8.91
N ALA A 75 11.59 10.68 -8.36
CA ALA A 75 11.82 11.80 -7.45
C ALA A 75 12.53 11.40 -6.15
N VAL A 76 12.37 10.14 -5.71
CA VAL A 76 13.05 9.60 -4.51
C VAL A 76 14.41 8.99 -4.87
N ASN A 77 14.46 8.22 -5.95
CA ASN A 77 15.68 7.60 -6.48
C ASN A 77 15.66 7.62 -8.02
N PRO A 78 16.37 8.56 -8.66
CA PRO A 78 16.40 8.69 -10.12
C PRO A 78 16.94 7.46 -10.87
N LYS A 79 17.62 6.54 -10.19
CA LYS A 79 18.19 5.32 -10.77
C LYS A 79 17.30 4.08 -10.58
N THR A 80 16.12 4.24 -10.00
CA THR A 80 15.19 3.12 -9.78
C THR A 80 14.64 2.54 -11.08
N LEU A 81 14.44 1.23 -11.09
CA LEU A 81 13.71 0.52 -12.15
C LEU A 81 12.24 0.24 -11.76
N CYS A 82 11.82 0.66 -10.57
CA CYS A 82 10.45 0.51 -10.13
C CYS A 82 9.58 1.51 -10.89
N ASP A 83 8.79 1.02 -11.85
CA ASP A 83 7.76 1.78 -12.55
C ASP A 83 6.37 1.32 -12.09
N PRO A 84 5.68 2.09 -11.24
CA PRO A 84 4.32 1.76 -10.78
C PRO A 84 3.26 1.97 -11.87
N ARG A 85 3.63 2.34 -13.11
CA ARG A 85 2.74 2.57 -14.26
C ARG A 85 1.70 3.65 -14.00
N GLN A 86 2.11 4.73 -13.32
CA GLN A 86 1.30 5.92 -13.06
C GLN A 86 -0.13 5.60 -12.58
N LEU A 87 -0.21 4.95 -11.41
CA LEU A 87 -1.49 4.63 -10.77
C LEU A 87 -2.33 5.88 -10.48
N GLN A 88 -3.65 5.74 -10.50
CA GLN A 88 -4.54 6.79 -10.02
C GLN A 88 -4.41 6.96 -8.50
N PRO A 89 -4.65 8.15 -7.93
CA PRO A 89 -4.51 8.38 -6.49
C PRO A 89 -5.28 7.38 -5.62
N LYS A 90 -6.50 7.01 -6.04
CA LYS A 90 -7.32 6.01 -5.36
C LYS A 90 -6.71 4.60 -5.41
N ASP A 91 -6.08 4.23 -6.51
CA ASP A 91 -5.42 2.92 -6.64
C ASP A 91 -4.22 2.82 -5.71
N VAL A 92 -3.52 3.94 -5.49
CA VAL A 92 -2.43 4.03 -4.50
C VAL A 92 -2.96 3.80 -3.09
N ASP A 93 -4.09 4.41 -2.72
CA ASP A 93 -4.74 4.19 -1.41
C ASP A 93 -5.13 2.73 -1.20
N ASP A 94 -5.79 2.14 -2.19
CA ASP A 94 -6.25 0.76 -2.16
C ASP A 94 -5.06 -0.21 -2.09
N LEU A 95 -3.99 0.03 -2.88
CA LEU A 95 -2.74 -0.73 -2.86
C LEU A 95 -2.05 -0.70 -1.49
N LEU A 96 -1.92 0.47 -0.88
CA LEU A 96 -1.28 0.60 0.44
C LEU A 96 -2.12 -0.08 1.54
N SER A 97 -3.46 -0.07 1.41
CA SER A 97 -4.35 -0.83 2.30
C SER A 97 -4.07 -2.33 2.22
N PHE A 98 -3.93 -2.87 1.01
CA PHE A 98 -3.55 -4.27 0.79
C PHE A 98 -2.18 -4.61 1.36
N LEU A 99 -1.14 -3.82 1.04
CA LEU A 99 0.23 -4.08 1.49
C LEU A 99 0.38 -4.03 3.01
N ARG A 100 -0.43 -3.21 3.70
CA ARG A 100 -0.49 -3.18 5.17
C ARG A 100 -1.17 -4.41 5.74
N GLY A 101 -2.31 -4.84 5.18
CA GLY A 101 -2.96 -6.08 5.59
C GLY A 101 -2.10 -7.33 5.32
N ALA A 102 -1.30 -7.30 4.26
CA ALA A 102 -0.40 -8.39 3.89
C ALA A 102 0.75 -8.60 4.89
N GLN A 103 1.14 -7.58 5.67
CA GLN A 103 2.17 -7.67 6.71
C GLN A 103 1.66 -8.34 8.01
N SER A 104 0.35 -8.34 8.24
CA SER A 104 -0.24 -9.11 9.33
C SER A 104 -0.13 -10.61 8.97
N PRO A 105 0.26 -11.49 9.92
CA PRO A 105 0.18 -12.93 9.67
C PRO A 105 -1.22 -13.24 9.16
N ALA A 106 -1.32 -13.96 8.04
CA ALA A 106 -2.60 -14.36 7.49
C ALA A 106 -3.44 -14.94 8.64
N PRO A 107 -4.71 -14.53 8.83
CA PRO A 107 -5.56 -15.20 9.79
C PRO A 107 -5.50 -16.68 9.45
N SER A 108 -5.08 -17.51 10.42
CA SER A 108 -5.02 -18.96 10.25
C SER A 108 -6.34 -19.39 9.63
N ALA A 109 -6.30 -19.96 8.43
CA ALA A 109 -7.48 -20.59 7.87
C ALA A 109 -8.00 -21.59 8.92
N PRO A 110 -9.31 -21.60 9.23
CA PRO A 110 -9.85 -22.63 10.11
C PRO A 110 -9.47 -23.99 9.51
N ALA A 111 -8.89 -24.86 10.33
CA ALA A 111 -8.57 -26.23 9.95
C ALA A 111 -9.85 -26.94 9.44
N PRO A 112 -9.73 -27.85 8.45
CA PRO A 112 -10.87 -28.60 7.92
C PRO A 112 -11.56 -29.44 9.00
#